data_AF-A0A060XLI3-F1
#
_entry.id   AF-A0A060XLI3-F1
#
_cell.length_a   1.000
_cell.length_b   1.000
_cell.length_c   1.000
_cell.angle_alpha   90.00
_cell.angle_beta   90.00
_cell.angle_gamma   90.00
#
_symmetry.space_group_name_H-M   'P 1'
#
loop_
_entity.id
_entity.type
_entity.pdbx_description
1 polymer ?
#
loop_
_entity_poly.entity_id
_entity_poly.type
_entity_poly.pdbx_seq_one_letter_code
_entity_poly.pdbx_strand_id
1 'polypeptide(L)'
;MTICPQGLPRHLPVELSEQHRELRSAYVLGSCITINPFYEEAIQLAEEGKISCRVHRTELLECLGDTDFLAKLHCVRQACQLILCERATRTFLAETGKKILSSIIVKAHKSPKRFEEVFEEMIVFLEHPEHWENTEVELATRGVKHLNFYDIVLDFILMDSFEDLENPPISIQNVVNNRWLNSSFKETAVASSCWSVLKQKRQHMRVHDGFIAHFYSVCEQVSPVLAWGFLGPKTSLHDFCCFFKDQVLFFLKDVFDLEKVRYCSVETLAEDMLHLLHRRSELLLAYLGTDSHSLQHINSCVTATPLTTTASPQLHPSALEEAVGSQIYP
;
A
#
# COMPACT_ATOMS: atom_id res chain seq x y z
N MET A 1 -31.70 26.12 -15.27
CA MET A 1 -32.86 25.21 -15.21
C MET A 1 -32.30 23.86 -14.76
N THR A 2 -32.52 23.36 -13.54
CA THR A 2 -33.76 23.37 -12.75
C THR A 2 -33.43 23.03 -11.29
N ILE A 3 -33.79 23.96 -10.39
CA ILE A 3 -34.31 23.80 -9.01
C ILE A 3 -33.38 23.20 -7.93
N CYS A 4 -32.85 24.10 -7.10
CA CYS A 4 -32.61 23.86 -5.67
C CYS A 4 -33.93 23.66 -4.92
N PRO A 5 -34.01 22.76 -3.94
CA PRO A 5 -34.95 22.87 -2.85
C PRO A 5 -34.26 23.51 -1.63
N GLN A 6 -34.74 24.68 -1.22
CA GLN A 6 -34.52 25.21 0.12
C GLN A 6 -35.52 24.60 1.11
N GLY A 7 -35.04 24.33 2.33
CA GLY A 7 -35.85 24.47 3.55
C GLY A 7 -36.11 23.21 4.37
N LEU A 8 -35.22 22.93 5.34
CA LEU A 8 -35.63 22.67 6.74
C LEU A 8 -34.40 22.83 7.66
N PRO A 9 -34.49 23.54 8.81
CA PRO A 9 -33.34 23.73 9.67
C PRO A 9 -33.14 22.49 10.53
N ARG A 10 -32.02 21.79 10.33
CA ARG A 10 -31.49 20.90 11.36
C ARG A 10 -30.63 21.75 12.29
N HIS A 11 -31.28 22.36 13.28
CA HIS A 11 -30.58 22.65 14.53
C HIS A 11 -30.11 21.31 15.09
N LEU A 12 -28.86 20.96 14.83
CA LEU A 12 -28.15 20.02 15.67
C LEU A 12 -28.10 20.66 17.06
N PRO A 13 -28.39 19.95 18.17
CA PRO A 13 -28.29 20.53 19.50
C PRO A 13 -26.86 21.04 19.69
N VAL A 14 -26.72 22.34 19.96
CA VAL A 14 -25.43 22.98 20.28
C VAL A 14 -24.72 22.21 21.41
N GLU A 15 -25.48 21.59 22.29
CA GLU A 15 -25.00 20.75 23.40
C GLU A 15 -24.25 19.47 22.98
N LEU A 16 -24.61 18.82 21.86
CA LEU A 16 -23.87 17.63 21.35
C LEU A 16 -22.58 18.03 20.65
N SER A 17 -22.57 19.20 20.00
CA SER A 17 -21.37 19.78 19.39
C SER A 17 -20.39 20.24 20.47
N GLU A 18 -20.89 20.82 21.56
CA GLU A 18 -20.09 21.25 22.70
C GLU A 18 -19.53 20.08 23.50
N GLN A 19 -20.33 19.04 23.77
CA GLN A 19 -19.83 17.80 24.41
C GLN A 19 -18.79 17.07 23.56
N HIS A 20 -18.95 17.02 22.24
CA HIS A 20 -17.92 16.48 21.35
C HIS A 20 -16.65 17.35 21.34
N ARG A 21 -16.79 18.68 21.43
CA ARG A 21 -15.65 19.61 21.51
C ARG A 21 -14.90 19.50 22.83
N GLU A 22 -15.62 19.33 23.94
CA GLU A 22 -15.05 19.12 25.28
C GLU A 22 -14.35 17.76 25.38
N LEU A 23 -14.92 16.69 24.81
CA LEU A 23 -14.26 15.38 24.73
C LEU A 23 -13.02 15.40 23.81
N ARG A 24 -13.03 16.18 22.72
CA ARG A 24 -11.88 16.37 21.81
C ARG A 24 -10.74 17.17 22.45
N SER A 25 -11.08 18.20 23.23
CA SER A 25 -10.10 19.04 23.92
C SER A 25 -9.56 18.41 25.21
N ALA A 26 -10.20 17.37 25.74
CA ALA A 26 -9.91 16.80 27.05
C ALA A 26 -9.80 15.26 26.99
N TYR A 27 -8.86 14.74 26.18
CA TYR A 27 -8.28 13.42 26.45
C TYR A 27 -7.39 13.53 27.71
N VAL A 28 -8.03 13.54 28.87
CA VAL A 28 -7.39 13.61 30.18
C VAL A 28 -6.91 12.22 30.57
N LEU A 29 -5.72 11.86 30.12
CA LEU A 29 -4.91 10.84 30.79
C LEU A 29 -3.78 11.56 31.54
N GLY A 30 -3.97 11.75 32.85
CA GLY A 30 -2.93 12.06 33.82
C GLY A 30 -1.83 13.06 33.42
N SER A 31 -2.09 14.34 33.62
CA SER A 31 -1.05 15.38 33.84
C SER A 31 -0.18 15.79 32.64
N CYS A 32 -0.79 16.10 31.49
CA CYS A 32 -0.37 17.19 30.60
C CYS A 32 -1.54 17.45 29.64
N ILE A 33 -2.08 18.68 29.57
CA ILE A 33 -3.05 19.01 28.51
C ILE A 33 -2.22 19.11 27.23
N THR A 34 -2.19 18.04 26.44
CA THR A 34 -1.57 18.07 25.11
C THR A 34 -2.48 18.89 24.22
N ILE A 35 -2.21 20.19 24.12
CA ILE A 35 -2.87 21.06 23.15
C ILE A 35 -2.35 20.65 21.78
N ASN A 36 -3.23 20.17 20.90
CA ASN A 36 -2.91 19.85 19.52
C ASN A 36 -3.46 20.96 18.60
N PRO A 37 -2.91 22.20 18.64
CA PRO A 37 -3.47 23.32 17.89
C PRO A 37 -3.48 23.06 16.38
N PHE A 38 -2.50 22.31 15.87
CA PHE A 38 -2.45 21.94 14.47
C PHE A 38 -3.62 21.03 14.05
N TYR A 39 -3.99 20.07 14.90
CA TYR A 39 -5.19 19.25 14.68
C TYR A 39 -6.48 20.08 14.81
N GLU A 40 -6.58 20.97 15.80
CA GLU A 40 -7.77 21.81 15.99
C GLU A 40 -8.02 22.76 14.79
N GLU A 41 -6.96 23.31 14.21
CA GLU A 41 -7.07 24.08 12.95
C GLU A 41 -7.56 23.20 11.80
N ALA A 42 -7.03 21.99 11.66
CA ALA A 42 -7.45 21.05 10.64
C ALA A 42 -8.91 20.59 10.80
N ILE A 43 -9.41 20.50 12.03
CA ILE A 43 -10.83 20.22 12.30
C ILE A 43 -11.72 21.33 11.75
N GLN A 44 -11.37 22.60 11.94
CA GLN A 44 -12.13 23.72 11.37
C GLN A 44 -12.17 23.63 9.84
N LEU A 45 -11.03 23.34 9.21
CA LEU A 45 -10.96 23.16 7.75
C LEU A 45 -11.81 21.97 7.27
N ALA A 46 -11.87 20.88 8.05
CA ALA A 46 -12.68 19.70 7.74
C ALA A 46 -14.18 20.01 7.84
N GLU A 47 -14.60 20.70 8.90
CA GLU A 47 -16.00 21.13 9.12
C GLU A 47 -16.47 22.13 8.06
N GLU A 48 -15.57 22.97 7.56
CA GLU A 48 -15.81 23.87 6.43
C GLU A 48 -15.84 23.17 5.06
N GLY A 49 -15.55 21.85 5.01
CA GLY A 49 -15.53 21.07 3.78
C GLY A 49 -14.34 21.40 2.86
N LYS A 50 -13.26 21.98 3.39
CA LYS A 50 -12.08 22.37 2.61
C LYS A 50 -11.10 21.22 2.36
N ILE A 51 -11.27 20.09 3.05
CA ILE A 51 -10.39 18.93 2.93
C ILE A 51 -11.10 17.85 2.12
N SER A 52 -10.44 17.38 1.06
CA SER A 52 -10.94 16.28 0.23
C SER A 52 -10.09 15.02 0.40
N CYS A 53 -10.69 13.85 0.18
CA CYS A 53 -10.00 12.57 0.12
C CYS A 53 -10.50 11.76 -1.09
N ARG A 54 -9.76 10.70 -1.46
CA ARG A 54 -10.21 9.73 -2.48
C ARG A 54 -11.22 8.77 -1.87
N VAL A 55 -10.85 8.17 -0.74
CA VAL A 55 -11.64 7.17 0.00
C VAL A 55 -11.59 7.52 1.48
N HIS A 56 -12.72 7.40 2.17
CA HIS A 56 -12.76 7.51 3.64
C HIS A 56 -12.16 6.25 4.26
N ARG A 57 -10.99 6.39 4.89
CA ARG A 57 -10.32 5.30 5.63
C ARG A 57 -10.65 5.33 7.13
N THR A 58 -11.77 5.94 7.50
CA THR A 58 -12.18 6.25 8.87
C THR A 58 -12.15 5.03 9.80
N GLU A 59 -12.80 3.93 9.41
CA GLU A 59 -12.85 2.71 10.22
C GLU A 59 -11.49 2.01 10.28
N LEU A 60 -10.81 1.89 9.14
CA LEU A 60 -9.51 1.24 9.02
C LEU A 60 -8.45 1.92 9.89
N LEU A 61 -8.45 3.26 9.92
CA LEU A 61 -7.50 4.08 10.67
C LEU A 61 -8.02 4.45 12.06
N GLU A 62 -9.10 3.80 12.51
CA GLU A 62 -9.63 3.92 13.87
C GLU A 62 -9.92 5.38 14.27
N CYS A 63 -10.36 6.18 13.30
CA CYS A 63 -10.74 7.58 13.52
C CYS A 63 -12.14 7.67 14.13
N LEU A 64 -12.39 8.73 14.91
CA LEU A 64 -13.66 8.94 15.61
C LEU A 64 -14.85 9.21 14.67
N GLY A 65 -14.56 9.59 13.42
CA GLY A 65 -15.53 9.87 12.37
C GLY A 65 -14.86 10.53 11.17
N ASP A 66 -15.62 10.80 10.11
CA ASP A 66 -15.07 11.32 8.86
C ASP A 66 -14.40 12.69 9.02
N THR A 67 -14.94 13.56 9.88
CA THR A 67 -14.31 14.85 10.19
C THR A 67 -12.95 14.68 10.87
N ASP A 68 -12.84 13.76 11.82
CA ASP A 68 -11.57 13.43 12.50
C ASP A 68 -10.55 12.87 11.50
N PHE A 69 -10.98 11.93 10.66
CA PHE A 69 -10.15 11.38 9.58
C PHE A 69 -9.64 12.48 8.64
N LEU A 70 -10.51 13.36 8.15
CA LEU A 70 -10.12 14.43 7.23
C LEU A 70 -9.14 15.42 7.88
N ALA A 71 -9.37 15.80 9.14
CA ALA A 71 -8.46 16.69 9.86
C ALA A 71 -7.07 16.05 10.03
N LYS A 72 -7.01 14.80 10.49
CA LYS A 72 -5.75 14.05 10.61
C LYS A 72 -5.05 13.89 9.27
N LEU A 73 -5.80 13.52 8.23
CA LEU A 73 -5.29 13.40 6.87
C LEU A 73 -4.64 14.69 6.37
N HIS A 74 -5.26 15.85 6.64
CA HIS A 74 -4.69 17.14 6.27
C HIS A 74 -3.35 17.39 6.95
N CYS A 75 -3.28 17.15 8.26
CA CYS A 75 -2.03 17.29 9.01
C CYS A 75 -0.94 16.32 8.52
N VAL A 76 -1.29 15.06 8.28
CA VAL A 76 -0.39 14.02 7.76
C VAL A 76 0.16 14.40 6.39
N ARG A 77 -0.66 14.97 5.51
CA ARG A 77 -0.21 15.47 4.20
C ARG A 77 0.86 16.55 4.34
N GLN A 78 0.68 17.51 5.25
CA GLN A 78 1.67 18.56 5.49
C GLN A 78 2.97 18.00 6.06
N ALA A 79 2.88 17.07 7.02
CA ALA A 79 4.05 16.40 7.56
C ALA A 79 4.80 15.58 6.49
N CYS A 80 4.09 14.84 5.61
CA CYS A 80 4.69 14.16 4.47
C CYS A 80 5.43 15.11 3.52
N GLN A 81 4.86 16.31 3.25
CA GLN A 81 5.53 17.31 2.43
C GLN A 81 6.84 17.77 3.07
N LEU A 82 6.83 18.07 4.37
CA LEU A 82 8.02 18.47 5.11
C LEU A 82 9.10 17.38 5.10
N ILE A 83 8.72 16.12 5.40
CA ILE A 83 9.60 14.95 5.39
C ILE A 83 10.29 14.79 4.02
N LEU A 84 9.53 14.97 2.94
CA LEU A 84 10.03 14.75 1.58
C LEU A 84 10.80 15.94 1.00
N CYS A 85 10.88 17.08 1.68
CA CYS A 85 11.80 18.16 1.29
C CYS A 85 13.26 17.69 1.36
N GLU A 86 13.59 16.82 2.31
CA GLU A 86 14.94 16.31 2.51
C GLU A 86 15.31 15.21 1.52
N ARG A 87 16.41 15.42 0.78
CA ARG A 87 16.91 14.43 -0.19
C ARG A 87 17.26 13.10 0.48
N ALA A 88 17.88 13.15 1.66
CA ALA A 88 18.27 11.95 2.41
C ALA A 88 17.06 11.06 2.71
N THR A 89 15.93 11.66 3.09
CA THR A 89 14.70 10.92 3.38
C THR A 89 14.06 10.32 2.13
N ARG A 90 14.07 11.05 1.00
CA ARG A 90 13.62 10.49 -0.30
C ARG A 90 14.44 9.28 -0.71
N THR A 91 15.77 9.37 -0.59
CA THR A 91 16.69 8.25 -0.88
C THR A 91 16.43 7.08 0.05
N PHE A 92 16.34 7.32 1.35
CA PHE A 92 16.03 6.27 2.35
C PHE A 92 14.73 5.53 2.01
N LEU A 93 13.67 6.25 1.66
CA LEU A 93 12.38 5.68 1.28
C LEU A 93 12.47 4.81 0.03
N ALA A 94 13.11 5.33 -1.04
CA ALA A 94 13.27 4.61 -2.29
C ALA A 94 14.11 3.33 -2.10
N GLU A 95 15.24 3.42 -1.40
CA GLU A 95 16.12 2.27 -1.15
C GLU A 95 15.47 1.23 -0.25
N THR A 96 14.79 1.66 0.81
CA THR A 96 14.09 0.76 1.74
C THR A 96 12.94 0.04 1.04
N GLY A 97 12.12 0.77 0.28
CA GLY A 97 11.04 0.18 -0.53
C GLY A 97 11.56 -0.84 -1.53
N LYS A 98 12.61 -0.48 -2.29
CA LYS A 98 13.28 -1.40 -3.23
C LYS A 98 13.78 -2.65 -2.51
N LYS A 99 14.48 -2.50 -1.39
CA LYS A 99 15.05 -3.61 -0.63
C LYS A 99 13.99 -4.56 -0.08
N ILE A 100 12.89 -4.04 0.47
CA ILE A 100 11.79 -4.86 0.99
C ILE A 100 11.16 -5.67 -0.15
N LEU A 101 10.80 -5.01 -1.26
CA LEU A 101 10.15 -5.67 -2.40
C LEU A 101 11.07 -6.67 -3.10
N SER A 102 12.36 -6.35 -3.30
CA SER A 102 13.36 -7.30 -3.79
C SER A 102 13.42 -8.54 -2.89
N SER A 103 13.35 -8.35 -1.58
CA SER A 103 13.42 -9.45 -0.62
C SER A 103 12.18 -10.34 -0.67
N ILE A 104 10.99 -9.79 -0.91
CA ILE A 104 9.77 -10.58 -1.17
C ILE A 104 9.95 -11.46 -2.42
N ILE A 105 10.52 -10.89 -3.51
CA ILE A 105 10.78 -11.63 -4.75
C ILE A 105 11.79 -12.77 -4.51
N VAL A 106 12.89 -12.49 -3.79
CA VAL A 106 13.90 -13.50 -3.43
C VAL A 106 13.30 -14.61 -2.58
N LYS A 107 12.43 -14.26 -1.62
CA LYS A 107 11.75 -15.22 -0.75
C LYS A 107 10.76 -16.12 -1.50
N ALA A 108 10.26 -15.66 -2.64
CA ALA A 108 9.51 -16.46 -3.61
C ALA A 108 10.40 -17.27 -4.58
N HIS A 109 11.71 -17.37 -4.30
CA HIS A 109 12.70 -18.07 -5.12
C HIS A 109 12.82 -17.53 -6.55
N LYS A 110 12.60 -16.23 -6.75
CA LYS A 110 12.71 -15.54 -8.04
C LYS A 110 13.86 -14.52 -8.01
N SER A 111 14.34 -14.14 -9.19
CA SER A 111 15.36 -13.10 -9.32
C SER A 111 14.74 -11.71 -9.21
N PRO A 112 15.25 -10.81 -8.35
CA PRO A 112 14.76 -9.44 -8.24
C PRO A 112 15.32 -8.51 -9.31
N LYS A 113 16.26 -8.96 -10.16
CA LYS A 113 17.02 -8.10 -11.08
C LYS A 113 16.11 -7.24 -11.97
N ARG A 114 15.11 -7.86 -12.62
CA ARG A 114 14.21 -7.11 -13.52
C ARG A 114 13.34 -6.12 -12.76
N PHE A 115 12.91 -6.46 -11.54
CA PHE A 115 12.20 -5.54 -10.65
C PHE A 115 13.07 -4.33 -10.29
N GLU A 116 14.33 -4.56 -9.91
CA GLU A 116 15.25 -3.48 -9.54
C GLU A 116 15.52 -2.52 -10.70
N GLU A 117 15.66 -3.03 -11.93
CA GLU A 117 15.79 -2.22 -13.14
C GLU A 117 14.58 -1.29 -13.34
N VAL A 118 13.36 -1.85 -13.39
CA VAL A 118 12.14 -1.04 -13.65
C VAL A 118 11.76 -0.13 -12.48
N PHE A 119 12.14 -0.50 -11.25
CA PHE A 119 11.97 0.37 -10.08
C PHE A 119 12.91 1.57 -10.17
N GLU A 120 14.17 1.37 -10.53
CA GLU A 120 15.13 2.46 -10.70
C GLU A 120 14.72 3.39 -11.84
N GLU A 121 14.23 2.84 -12.96
CA GLU A 121 13.65 3.64 -14.06
C GLU A 121 12.50 4.53 -13.56
N MET A 122 11.62 4.01 -12.69
CA MET A 122 10.54 4.79 -12.09
C MET A 122 11.06 5.88 -11.14
N ILE A 123 12.09 5.61 -10.33
CA ILE A 123 12.70 6.62 -9.46
C ILE A 123 13.32 7.75 -10.29
N VAL A 124 14.09 7.40 -11.33
CA VAL A 124 14.67 8.38 -12.25
C VAL A 124 13.57 9.21 -12.93
N PHE A 125 12.48 8.59 -13.39
CA PHE A 125 11.34 9.30 -13.98
C PHE A 125 10.76 10.37 -13.02
N LEU A 126 10.62 10.03 -11.74
CA LEU A 126 10.06 10.93 -10.71
C LEU A 126 10.97 12.12 -10.36
N GLU A 127 12.28 12.01 -10.57
CA GLU A 127 13.23 13.10 -10.33
C GLU A 127 13.13 14.26 -11.34
N HIS A 128 12.45 14.04 -12.47
CA HIS A 128 12.32 15.00 -13.58
C HIS A 128 11.01 15.81 -13.45
N PRO A 129 11.07 17.11 -13.07
CA PRO A 129 9.87 17.92 -12.81
C PRO A 129 8.95 18.10 -14.03
N GLU A 130 9.48 18.00 -15.24
CA GLU A 130 8.73 18.06 -16.49
C GLU A 130 7.63 16.99 -16.60
N HIS A 131 7.73 15.90 -15.85
CA HIS A 131 6.73 14.83 -15.84
C HIS A 131 5.58 15.09 -14.85
N TRP A 132 5.70 16.06 -13.94
CA TRP A 132 4.80 16.18 -12.79
C TRP A 132 3.40 16.64 -13.16
N GLU A 133 3.27 17.56 -14.13
CA GLU A 133 1.95 18.01 -14.62
C GLU A 133 1.16 16.85 -15.25
N ASN A 134 1.81 16.07 -16.11
CA ASN A 134 1.20 14.88 -16.70
C ASN A 134 0.87 13.82 -15.64
N THR A 135 1.77 13.63 -14.67
CA THR A 135 1.56 12.71 -13.53
C THR A 135 0.34 13.10 -12.71
N GLU A 136 0.14 14.40 -12.45
CA GLU A 136 -1.04 14.92 -11.76
C GLU A 136 -2.33 14.59 -12.53
N VAL A 137 -2.34 14.85 -13.84
CA VAL A 137 -3.50 14.55 -14.70
C VAL A 137 -3.80 13.05 -14.70
N GLU A 138 -2.80 12.19 -14.86
CA GLU A 138 -2.97 10.73 -14.81
C GLU A 138 -3.56 10.26 -13.48
N LEU A 139 -3.01 10.73 -12.37
CA LEU A 139 -3.45 10.37 -11.01
C LEU A 139 -4.85 10.92 -10.69
N ALA A 140 -5.20 12.11 -11.18
CA ALA A 140 -6.53 12.68 -11.02
C ALA A 140 -7.61 11.80 -11.68
N THR A 141 -7.31 11.14 -12.81
CA THR A 141 -8.24 10.16 -13.43
C THR A 141 -8.49 8.93 -12.56
N ARG A 142 -7.64 8.69 -11.56
CA ARG A 142 -7.77 7.64 -10.55
C ARG A 142 -8.27 8.16 -9.21
N GLY A 143 -8.77 9.40 -9.17
CA GLY A 143 -9.37 9.99 -7.99
C GLY A 143 -8.38 10.51 -6.96
N VAL A 144 -7.07 10.42 -7.21
CA VAL A 144 -6.04 11.03 -6.35
C VAL A 144 -6.22 12.55 -6.39
N LYS A 145 -6.41 13.14 -5.21
CA LYS A 145 -6.78 14.56 -5.07
C LYS A 145 -5.57 15.48 -4.92
N HIS A 146 -4.47 14.95 -4.41
CA HIS A 146 -3.26 15.70 -4.13
C HIS A 146 -2.03 14.88 -4.55
N LEU A 147 -1.05 15.53 -5.18
CA LEU A 147 0.28 14.96 -5.35
C LEU A 147 1.02 14.94 -4.00
N ASN A 148 0.68 13.96 -3.18
CA ASN A 148 1.24 13.76 -1.85
C ASN A 148 1.61 12.29 -1.64
N PHE A 149 2.64 12.04 -0.83
CA PHE A 149 3.08 10.69 -0.49
C PHE A 149 1.97 9.82 0.11
N TYR A 150 1.17 10.39 1.00
CA TYR A 150 0.04 9.67 1.58
C TYR A 150 -0.94 9.26 0.48
N ASP A 151 -1.41 10.21 -0.31
CA ASP A 151 -2.44 9.98 -1.32
C ASP A 151 -2.01 8.97 -2.40
N ILE A 152 -0.74 9.03 -2.83
CA ILE A 152 -0.24 8.19 -3.93
C ILE A 152 0.29 6.86 -3.39
N VAL A 153 1.26 6.89 -2.47
CA VAL A 153 1.99 5.68 -2.08
C VAL A 153 1.21 4.90 -1.04
N LEU A 154 0.76 5.56 0.02
CA LEU A 154 0.11 4.87 1.13
C LEU A 154 -1.33 4.48 0.76
N ASP A 155 -2.12 5.41 0.25
CA ASP A 155 -3.54 5.18 -0.02
C ASP A 155 -3.78 4.57 -1.41
N PHE A 156 -3.34 5.20 -2.50
CA PHE A 156 -3.61 4.68 -3.85
C PHE A 156 -2.84 3.40 -4.19
N ILE A 157 -1.57 3.28 -3.79
CA ILE A 157 -0.76 2.11 -4.15
C ILE A 157 -0.93 1.01 -3.10
N LEU A 158 -0.56 1.26 -1.84
CA LEU A 158 -0.48 0.21 -0.83
C LEU A 158 -1.86 -0.23 -0.33
N MET A 159 -2.71 0.72 0.08
CA MET A 159 -4.03 0.38 0.62
C MET A 159 -4.93 -0.29 -0.42
N ASP A 160 -5.07 0.28 -1.62
CA ASP A 160 -5.87 -0.35 -2.68
C ASP A 160 -5.33 -1.75 -3.03
N SER A 161 -4.00 -1.93 -3.07
CA SER A 161 -3.41 -3.26 -3.32
C SER A 161 -3.77 -4.27 -2.23
N PHE A 162 -3.77 -3.88 -0.95
CA PHE A 162 -4.14 -4.79 0.12
C PHE A 162 -5.63 -5.15 0.10
N GLU A 163 -6.50 -4.22 -0.25
CA GLU A 163 -7.94 -4.47 -0.40
C GLU A 163 -8.24 -5.41 -1.57
N ASP A 164 -7.57 -5.21 -2.71
CA ASP A 164 -7.64 -6.09 -3.88
C ASP A 164 -7.23 -7.53 -3.53
N LEU A 165 -6.24 -7.67 -2.65
CA LEU A 165 -5.71 -8.97 -2.21
C LEU A 165 -6.59 -9.66 -1.16
N GLU A 166 -7.29 -8.91 -0.32
CA GLU A 166 -8.29 -9.45 0.61
C GLU A 166 -9.56 -9.91 -0.11
N ASN A 167 -9.87 -9.29 -1.25
CA ASN A 167 -11.08 -9.54 -2.01
C ASN A 167 -10.77 -10.07 -3.44
N PRO A 168 -10.04 -11.20 -3.58
CA PRO A 168 -9.63 -11.69 -4.89
C PRO A 168 -10.84 -12.17 -5.71
N PRO A 169 -10.79 -12.12 -7.06
CA PRO A 169 -11.86 -12.64 -7.91
C PRO A 169 -12.19 -14.12 -7.63
N ILE A 170 -13.46 -14.50 -7.76
CA ILE A 170 -13.94 -15.88 -7.51
C ILE A 170 -13.15 -16.92 -8.33
N SER A 171 -12.76 -16.58 -9.55
CA SER A 171 -11.92 -17.45 -10.40
C SER A 171 -10.58 -17.79 -9.75
N ILE A 172 -9.92 -16.82 -9.13
CA ILE A 172 -8.67 -17.02 -8.38
C ILE A 172 -8.93 -17.86 -7.14
N GLN A 173 -9.98 -17.54 -6.38
CA GLN A 173 -10.33 -18.29 -5.18
C GLN A 173 -10.55 -19.77 -5.49
N ASN A 174 -11.27 -20.08 -6.57
CA ASN A 174 -11.54 -21.45 -7.00
C ASN A 174 -10.26 -22.22 -7.33
N VAL A 175 -9.31 -21.59 -8.02
CA VAL A 175 -8.03 -22.24 -8.37
C VAL A 175 -7.18 -22.47 -7.13
N VAL A 176 -7.02 -21.45 -6.29
CA VAL A 176 -6.20 -21.49 -5.08
C VAL A 176 -6.73 -22.53 -4.07
N ASN A 177 -8.05 -22.60 -3.90
CA ASN A 177 -8.70 -23.52 -2.97
C ASN A 177 -8.87 -24.95 -3.51
N ASN A 178 -8.59 -25.19 -4.80
CA ASN A 178 -8.72 -26.51 -5.39
C ASN A 178 -7.66 -27.49 -4.85
N ARG A 179 -8.09 -28.49 -4.07
CA ARG A 179 -7.18 -29.47 -3.43
C ARG A 179 -6.49 -30.43 -4.41
N TRP A 180 -7.01 -30.55 -5.63
CA TRP A 180 -6.47 -31.45 -6.65
C TRP A 180 -5.35 -30.81 -7.48
N LEU A 181 -5.21 -29.49 -7.43
CA LEU A 181 -4.16 -28.76 -8.13
C LEU A 181 -2.91 -28.63 -7.26
N ASN A 182 -1.74 -28.89 -7.85
CA ASN A 182 -0.47 -28.66 -7.16
C ASN A 182 -0.15 -27.16 -7.05
N SER A 183 0.71 -26.80 -6.09
CA SER A 183 1.04 -25.40 -5.80
C SER A 183 1.66 -24.65 -6.99
N SER A 184 2.51 -25.31 -7.79
CA SER A 184 3.15 -24.69 -8.95
C SER A 184 2.13 -24.28 -10.03
N PHE A 185 1.13 -25.12 -10.26
CA PHE A 185 0.04 -24.81 -11.18
C PHE A 185 -0.80 -23.63 -10.66
N LYS A 186 -1.15 -23.64 -9.37
CA LYS A 186 -1.90 -22.53 -8.74
C LYS A 186 -1.14 -21.22 -8.82
N GLU A 187 0.15 -21.22 -8.53
CA GLU A 187 1.01 -20.04 -8.63
C GLU A 187 1.02 -19.48 -10.06
N THR A 188 1.15 -20.37 -11.05
CA THR A 188 1.14 -19.98 -12.46
C THR A 188 -0.19 -19.36 -12.88
N ALA A 189 -1.32 -19.90 -12.40
CA ALA A 189 -2.64 -19.37 -12.69
C ALA A 189 -2.88 -18.00 -12.03
N VAL A 190 -2.44 -17.82 -10.78
CA VAL A 190 -2.45 -16.51 -10.09
C VAL A 190 -1.62 -15.50 -10.88
N ALA A 191 -0.38 -15.85 -11.25
CA ALA A 191 0.50 -14.97 -12.02
C ALA A 191 -0.09 -14.58 -13.38
N SER A 192 -0.67 -15.54 -14.10
CA SER A 192 -1.31 -15.31 -15.40
C SER A 192 -2.51 -14.36 -15.29
N SER A 193 -3.24 -14.45 -14.18
CA SER A 193 -4.39 -13.57 -13.93
C SER A 193 -3.96 -12.14 -13.62
N CYS A 194 -2.94 -11.95 -12.77
CA CYS A 194 -2.32 -10.64 -12.54
C CYS A 194 -1.85 -10.02 -13.86
N TRP A 195 -1.18 -10.80 -14.70
CA TRP A 195 -0.70 -10.35 -16.00
C TRP A 195 -1.86 -9.94 -16.92
N SER A 196 -2.94 -10.74 -17.00
CA SER A 196 -4.10 -10.41 -17.82
C SER A 196 -4.74 -9.07 -17.42
N VAL A 197 -4.87 -8.82 -16.11
CA VAL A 197 -5.39 -7.55 -15.60
C VAL A 197 -4.48 -6.38 -15.96
N LEU A 198 -3.17 -6.52 -15.77
CA LEU A 198 -2.20 -5.47 -16.13
C LEU A 198 -2.19 -5.19 -17.64
N LYS A 199 -2.25 -6.25 -18.47
CA LYS A 199 -2.33 -6.12 -19.93
C LYS A 199 -3.57 -5.34 -20.35
N GLN A 200 -4.74 -5.66 -19.78
CA GLN A 200 -5.98 -4.93 -20.05
C GLN A 200 -5.89 -3.47 -19.59
N LYS A 201 -5.35 -3.21 -18.39
CA LYS A 201 -5.14 -1.84 -17.89
C LYS A 201 -4.20 -1.04 -18.82
N ARG A 202 -3.14 -1.65 -19.35
CA ARG A 202 -2.21 -1.03 -20.31
C ARG A 202 -2.87 -0.63 -21.64
N GLN A 203 -3.82 -1.42 -22.14
CA GLN A 203 -4.54 -1.11 -23.39
C GLN A 203 -5.37 0.19 -23.32
N HIS A 204 -5.76 0.60 -22.12
CA HIS A 204 -6.57 1.79 -21.87
C HIS A 204 -5.72 3.01 -21.42
N MET A 205 -4.40 2.87 -21.38
CA MET A 205 -3.51 3.99 -21.04
C MET A 205 -3.42 4.97 -22.20
N ARG A 206 -3.46 6.26 -21.87
CA ARG A 206 -3.32 7.35 -22.85
C ARG A 206 -1.86 7.78 -23.03
N VAL A 207 -1.08 7.68 -21.95
CA VAL A 207 0.33 8.09 -21.93
C VAL A 207 1.18 6.83 -21.82
N HIS A 208 1.95 6.54 -22.86
CA HIS A 208 2.75 5.31 -22.94
C HIS A 208 4.05 5.36 -22.13
N ASP A 209 4.51 6.57 -21.79
CA ASP A 209 5.72 6.86 -21.02
C ASP A 209 5.40 7.78 -19.84
N GLY A 210 4.26 7.50 -19.18
CA GLY A 210 3.75 8.26 -18.05
C GLY A 210 3.98 7.55 -16.72
N PHE A 211 3.58 8.19 -15.62
CA PHE A 211 3.68 7.63 -14.27
C PHE A 211 3.01 6.25 -14.19
N ILE A 212 1.81 6.10 -14.75
CA ILE A 212 1.06 4.85 -14.70
C ILE A 212 1.76 3.75 -15.53
N ALA A 213 2.43 4.10 -16.62
CA ALA A 213 3.17 3.15 -17.44
C ALA A 213 4.39 2.58 -16.69
N HIS A 214 5.17 3.45 -16.03
CA HIS A 214 6.27 3.04 -15.16
C HIS A 214 5.77 2.22 -13.96
N PHE A 215 4.71 2.69 -13.28
CA PHE A 215 4.10 1.97 -12.18
C PHE A 215 3.65 0.56 -12.57
N TYR A 216 3.00 0.39 -13.73
CA TYR A 216 2.62 -0.94 -14.21
C TYR A 216 3.81 -1.83 -14.57
N SER A 217 4.94 -1.27 -14.99
CA SER A 217 6.17 -2.03 -15.21
C SER A 217 6.72 -2.59 -13.90
N VAL A 218 6.63 -1.83 -12.80
CA VAL A 218 6.93 -2.33 -11.46
C VAL A 218 5.93 -3.41 -11.01
N CYS A 219 4.62 -3.15 -11.15
CA CYS A 219 3.57 -4.12 -10.76
C CYS A 219 3.70 -5.46 -11.49
N GLU A 220 4.12 -5.46 -12.76
CA GLU A 220 4.31 -6.68 -13.53
C GLU A 220 5.32 -7.64 -12.89
N GLN A 221 6.29 -7.13 -12.13
CA GLN A 221 7.27 -7.94 -11.42
C GLN A 221 6.81 -8.32 -10.01
N VAL A 222 6.12 -7.42 -9.31
CA VAL A 222 5.83 -7.56 -7.88
C VAL A 222 4.45 -8.15 -7.60
N SER A 223 3.41 -7.74 -8.34
CA SER A 223 2.03 -8.12 -8.07
C SER A 223 1.78 -9.64 -8.12
N PRO A 224 2.32 -10.40 -9.09
CA PRO A 224 2.19 -11.87 -9.09
C PRO A 224 2.78 -12.52 -7.84
N VAL A 225 3.91 -11.99 -7.35
CA VAL A 225 4.60 -12.53 -6.18
C VAL A 225 3.81 -12.21 -4.90
N LEU A 226 3.34 -10.98 -4.75
CA LEU A 226 2.48 -10.60 -3.62
C LEU A 226 1.17 -11.40 -3.62
N ALA A 227 0.49 -11.50 -4.77
CA ALA A 227 -0.74 -12.26 -4.88
C ALA A 227 -0.55 -13.74 -4.48
N TRP A 228 0.55 -14.36 -4.92
CA TRP A 228 0.87 -15.72 -4.48
C TRP A 228 1.27 -15.78 -3.00
N GLY A 229 1.97 -14.78 -2.48
CA GLY A 229 2.33 -14.69 -1.07
C GLY A 229 1.11 -14.63 -0.17
N PHE A 230 0.10 -13.81 -0.50
CA PHE A 230 -1.11 -13.68 0.32
C PHE A 230 -2.11 -14.82 0.13
N LEU A 231 -2.31 -15.28 -1.11
CA LEU A 231 -3.36 -16.26 -1.41
C LEU A 231 -2.86 -17.71 -1.37
N GLY A 232 -1.55 -17.92 -1.50
CA GLY A 232 -0.93 -19.23 -1.54
C GLY A 232 -0.93 -19.96 -0.21
N PRO A 233 -0.24 -21.12 -0.12
CA PRO A 233 -0.12 -21.87 1.12
C PRO A 233 0.68 -21.09 2.17
N LYS A 234 0.41 -21.38 3.45
CA LYS A 234 1.16 -20.84 4.60
C LYS A 234 2.61 -21.28 4.56
N THR A 235 3.44 -20.43 3.99
CA THR A 235 4.88 -20.58 3.79
C THR A 235 5.59 -19.37 4.39
N SER A 236 6.92 -19.39 4.47
CA SER A 236 7.66 -18.22 4.92
C SER A 236 7.39 -16.99 4.05
N LEU A 237 7.13 -17.16 2.74
CA LEU A 237 6.70 -16.06 1.86
C LEU A 237 5.39 -15.45 2.33
N HIS A 238 4.39 -16.28 2.62
CA HIS A 238 3.11 -15.84 3.15
C HIS A 238 3.28 -15.07 4.46
N ASP A 239 4.03 -15.63 5.40
CA ASP A 239 4.25 -15.01 6.70
C ASP A 239 4.94 -13.65 6.57
N PHE A 240 5.90 -13.53 5.65
CA PHE A 240 6.56 -12.24 5.39
C PHE A 240 5.65 -11.24 4.68
N CYS A 241 4.78 -11.67 3.76
CA CYS A 241 3.80 -10.78 3.12
C CYS A 241 2.79 -10.25 4.13
N CYS A 242 2.28 -11.11 5.02
CA CYS A 242 1.41 -10.70 6.13
C CYS A 242 2.13 -9.73 7.07
N PHE A 243 3.37 -10.04 7.47
CA PHE A 243 4.16 -9.15 8.32
C PHE A 243 4.42 -7.78 7.66
N PHE A 244 4.72 -7.75 6.36
CA PHE A 244 4.86 -6.53 5.58
C PHE A 244 3.59 -5.68 5.62
N LYS A 245 2.44 -6.29 5.30
CA LYS A 245 1.15 -5.63 5.36
C LYS A 245 0.85 -5.08 6.75
N ASP A 246 1.09 -5.87 7.79
CA ASP A 246 0.86 -5.47 9.18
C ASP A 246 1.74 -4.27 9.56
N GLN A 247 3.01 -4.23 9.16
CA GLN A 247 3.86 -3.07 9.44
C GLN A 247 3.37 -1.79 8.74
N VAL A 248 2.85 -1.88 7.51
CA VAL A 248 2.26 -0.74 6.80
C VAL A 248 0.97 -0.28 7.49
N LEU A 249 0.08 -1.21 7.85
CA LEU A 249 -1.18 -0.89 8.53
C LEU A 249 -0.93 -0.30 9.92
N PHE A 250 0.02 -0.84 10.69
CA PHE A 250 0.38 -0.28 11.98
C PHE A 250 1.04 1.08 11.87
N PHE A 251 1.88 1.32 10.86
CA PHE A 251 2.38 2.66 10.58
C PHE A 251 1.23 3.64 10.36
N LEU A 252 0.28 3.30 9.48
CA LEU A 252 -0.86 4.16 9.18
C LEU A 252 -1.74 4.43 10.41
N LYS A 253 -2.05 3.40 11.20
CA LYS A 253 -2.81 3.56 12.44
C LYS A 253 -2.08 4.43 13.46
N ASP A 254 -0.78 4.19 13.65
CA ASP A 254 0.02 4.97 14.61
C ASP A 254 0.11 6.45 14.23
N VAL A 255 0.21 6.77 12.94
CA VAL A 255 0.25 8.15 12.45
C VAL A 255 -1.09 8.89 12.65
N PHE A 256 -2.22 8.17 12.70
CA PHE A 256 -3.55 8.73 12.93
C PHE A 256 -3.98 8.69 14.41
N ASP A 257 -3.07 8.30 15.30
CA ASP A 257 -3.32 8.13 16.73
C ASP A 257 -2.66 9.26 17.55
N LEU A 258 -3.48 10.12 18.15
CA LEU A 258 -3.03 11.27 18.95
C LEU A 258 -2.29 10.87 20.24
N GLU A 259 -2.40 9.61 20.68
CA GLU A 259 -1.63 9.10 21.81
C GLU A 259 -0.20 8.69 21.40
N LYS A 260 0.04 8.49 20.10
CA LYS A 260 1.32 8.00 19.56
C LYS A 260 2.14 9.04 18.83
N VAL A 261 1.50 10.06 18.26
CA VAL A 261 2.18 11.15 17.54
C VAL A 261 1.62 12.52 17.95
N ARG A 262 2.47 13.54 17.94
CA ARG A 262 2.13 14.89 18.40
C ARG A 262 1.63 15.76 17.25
N TYR A 263 0.33 16.06 17.27
CA TYR A 263 -0.31 17.03 16.38
C TYR A 263 -0.22 18.47 16.91
N CYS A 264 0.94 18.84 17.46
CA CYS A 264 1.18 20.18 17.96
C CYS A 264 1.59 21.15 16.84
N SER A 265 2.45 20.72 15.93
CA SER A 265 2.84 21.46 14.73
C SER A 265 3.17 20.49 13.59
N VAL A 266 3.42 21.03 12.39
CA VAL A 266 3.85 20.22 11.24
C VAL A 266 5.18 19.52 11.55
N GLU A 267 6.10 20.23 12.21
CA GLU A 267 7.44 19.73 12.53
C GLU A 267 7.41 18.57 13.52
N THR A 268 6.63 18.68 14.60
CA THR A 268 6.53 17.60 15.61
C THR A 268 5.88 16.35 15.02
N LEU A 269 4.84 16.53 14.19
CA LEU A 269 4.18 15.42 13.53
C LEU A 269 5.12 14.76 12.52
N ALA A 270 5.86 15.55 11.73
CA ALA A 270 6.85 15.05 10.79
C ALA A 270 7.97 14.24 11.47
N GLU A 271 8.49 14.74 12.60
CA GLU A 271 9.49 14.05 13.42
C GLU A 271 8.97 12.68 13.90
N ASP A 272 7.78 12.66 14.51
CA ASP A 272 7.20 11.44 15.06
C ASP A 272 6.86 10.42 13.93
N MET A 273 6.32 10.90 12.81
CA MET A 273 6.06 10.07 11.63
C MET A 273 7.34 9.46 11.05
N LEU A 274 8.43 10.23 10.95
CA LEU A 274 9.71 9.74 10.44
C LEU A 274 10.32 8.70 11.39
N HIS A 275 10.20 8.89 12.71
CA HIS A 275 10.61 7.90 13.70
C HIS A 275 9.83 6.58 13.56
N LEU A 276 8.51 6.65 13.39
CA LEU A 276 7.67 5.47 13.14
C LEU A 276 8.08 4.76 11.86
N LEU A 277 8.34 5.52 10.78
CA LEU A 277 8.76 4.99 9.49
C LEU A 277 10.10 4.24 9.58
N HIS A 278 11.09 4.81 10.25
CA HIS A 278 12.38 4.15 10.51
C HIS A 278 12.19 2.87 11.32
N ARG A 279 11.44 2.94 12.43
CA ARG A 279 11.19 1.78 13.29
C ARG A 279 10.54 0.62 12.53
N ARG A 280 9.52 0.91 11.71
CA ARG A 280 8.81 -0.12 10.92
C ARG A 280 9.71 -0.72 9.84
N SER A 281 10.55 0.11 9.22
CA SER A 281 11.57 -0.33 8.25
C SER A 281 12.60 -1.26 8.90
N GLU A 282 13.10 -0.91 10.08
CA GLU A 282 14.04 -1.74 10.85
C GLU A 282 13.43 -3.10 11.21
N LEU A 283 12.18 -3.14 11.65
CA LEU A 283 11.47 -4.38 11.94
C LEU A 283 11.36 -5.29 10.71
N LEU A 284 11.03 -4.73 9.55
CA LEU A 284 10.97 -5.47 8.28
C LEU A 284 12.33 -6.03 7.89
N LEU A 285 13.37 -5.23 8.00
CA LEU A 285 14.74 -5.64 7.67
C LEU A 285 15.29 -6.68 8.67
N ALA A 286 14.94 -6.57 9.95
CA ALA A 286 15.31 -7.56 10.96
C ALA A 286 14.66 -8.93 10.70
N TYR A 287 13.39 -8.95 10.32
CA TYR A 287 12.67 -10.18 9.95
C TYR A 287 13.37 -10.90 8.77
N LEU A 288 13.87 -10.14 7.80
CA LEU A 288 14.66 -10.70 6.69
C LEU A 288 16.00 -11.30 7.15
N GLY A 289 16.63 -10.69 8.15
CA GLY A 289 17.88 -11.18 8.74
C GLY A 289 17.71 -12.50 9.51
N THR A 290 16.60 -12.67 10.22
CA THR A 290 16.33 -13.90 11.00
C THR A 290 16.15 -15.14 10.11
N ASP A 291 15.59 -14.97 8.91
CA ASP A 291 15.39 -16.07 7.96
C ASP A 291 16.65 -16.45 7.17
N SER A 292 17.64 -15.55 7.14
CA SER A 292 18.94 -15.82 6.49
C SER A 292 19.75 -16.86 7.28
N HIS A 293 19.58 -16.89 8.61
CA HIS A 293 20.26 -17.85 9.49
C HIS A 293 19.55 -19.22 9.58
N SER A 294 18.22 -19.28 9.38
CA SER A 294 17.48 -20.55 9.34
C SER A 294 17.74 -21.35 8.06
N LEU A 295 18.02 -20.68 6.93
CA LEU A 295 18.45 -21.33 5.68
C LEU A 295 19.87 -21.92 5.76
N GLN A 296 20.77 -21.34 6.57
CA GLN A 296 22.13 -21.87 6.77
C GLN A 296 22.13 -23.18 7.56
N HIS A 297 21.16 -23.38 8.46
CA HIS A 297 21.08 -24.59 9.30
C HIS A 297 20.56 -25.83 8.56
N ILE A 298 19.93 -25.67 7.40
CA ILE A 298 19.42 -26.78 6.58
C ILE A 298 20.50 -27.30 5.62
N ASN A 299 21.38 -26.42 5.12
CA ASN A 299 22.50 -26.84 4.25
C ASN A 299 23.60 -27.61 4.96
N SER A 300 23.66 -27.57 6.30
CA SER A 300 24.64 -28.30 7.11
C SER A 300 24.28 -29.77 7.34
N CYS A 301 23.06 -30.21 7.01
CA CYS A 301 22.60 -31.57 7.26
C CYS A 301 22.52 -32.46 6.00
N VAL A 302 22.95 -31.97 4.82
CA VAL A 302 22.92 -32.74 3.57
C VAL A 302 24.33 -32.90 2.99
N THR A 303 25.21 -33.58 3.72
CA THR A 303 26.46 -34.12 3.15
C THR A 303 26.72 -35.55 3.63
N ALA A 304 26.04 -36.50 2.99
CA ALA A 304 26.36 -37.93 2.80
C ALA A 304 25.09 -38.54 2.14
N THR A 305 25.04 -39.15 0.95
CA THR A 305 25.96 -39.92 0.09
C THR A 305 25.28 -40.05 -1.31
N PRO A 306 25.98 -40.52 -2.38
CA PRO A 306 25.57 -40.35 -3.78
C PRO A 306 24.86 -41.56 -4.47
N LEU A 307 24.41 -41.34 -5.72
CA LEU A 307 23.85 -42.24 -6.78
C LEU A 307 22.30 -42.33 -6.81
N THR A 308 21.55 -42.29 -7.93
CA THR A 308 21.83 -42.55 -9.36
C THR A 308 20.71 -41.94 -10.24
N THR A 309 21.05 -41.61 -11.49
CA THR A 309 20.22 -41.19 -12.65
C THR A 309 19.02 -42.09 -12.99
N THR A 310 17.88 -41.49 -13.39
CA THR A 310 17.09 -41.86 -14.60
C THR A 310 16.04 -40.81 -15.00
N ALA A 311 16.15 -40.36 -16.26
CA ALA A 311 15.15 -39.95 -17.26
C ALA A 311 13.87 -39.14 -16.89
N SER A 312 13.75 -37.96 -17.51
CA SER A 312 12.54 -37.16 -17.66
C SER A 312 11.79 -37.49 -18.96
N PRO A 313 10.45 -37.36 -19.03
CA PRO A 313 9.76 -37.09 -20.28
C PRO A 313 9.41 -35.60 -20.39
N GLN A 314 9.75 -35.02 -21.55
CA GLN A 314 9.33 -33.69 -21.99
C GLN A 314 7.82 -33.67 -22.28
N LEU A 315 7.13 -32.60 -21.88
CA LEU A 315 5.79 -32.26 -22.37
C LEU A 315 5.83 -30.86 -22.99
N HIS A 316 5.50 -30.83 -24.28
CA HIS A 316 5.42 -29.66 -25.14
C HIS A 316 4.13 -28.86 -24.82
N PRO A 317 4.15 -27.52 -24.79
CA PRO A 317 2.97 -26.71 -24.51
C PRO A 317 2.19 -26.38 -25.79
N SER A 318 1.02 -27.00 -25.99
CA SER A 318 -0.01 -26.50 -26.91
C SER A 318 -1.38 -26.93 -26.42
N ALA A 319 -2.03 -26.08 -25.62
CA ALA A 319 -3.48 -26.01 -25.41
C ALA A 319 -3.70 -25.08 -24.23
N LEU A 320 -4.05 -23.82 -24.51
CA LEU A 320 -4.76 -22.87 -23.61
C LEU A 320 -4.96 -21.54 -24.38
N GLU A 321 -5.59 -21.65 -25.56
CA GLU A 321 -6.44 -20.61 -26.09
C GLU A 321 -7.86 -21.19 -26.11
N GLU A 322 -8.87 -20.37 -25.83
CA GLU A 322 -10.28 -20.71 -25.59
C GLU A 322 -10.63 -21.19 -24.17
N ALA A 323 -10.75 -20.25 -23.22
CA ALA A 323 -11.79 -20.30 -22.19
C ALA A 323 -11.87 -19.00 -21.35
N VAL A 324 -11.88 -17.80 -21.96
CA VAL A 324 -12.46 -16.61 -21.28
C VAL A 324 -13.11 -15.70 -22.32
N GLY A 325 -14.26 -16.16 -22.82
CA GLY A 325 -15.21 -15.33 -23.54
C GLY A 325 -16.36 -14.95 -22.61
N SER A 326 -16.62 -13.65 -22.50
CA SER A 326 -17.91 -13.04 -22.16
C SER A 326 -18.40 -13.11 -20.71
N GLN A 327 -18.31 -11.97 -20.00
CA GLN A 327 -19.44 -11.22 -19.41
C GLN A 327 -18.89 -10.02 -18.60
N ILE A 328 -18.95 -8.80 -19.14
CA ILE A 328 -19.97 -7.75 -18.94
C ILE A 328 -19.75 -6.90 -17.66
N TYR A 329 -19.37 -5.65 -17.93
CA TYR A 329 -19.37 -4.35 -17.22
C TYR A 329 -20.52 -4.10 -16.21
N PRO A 330 -20.44 -3.11 -15.28
CA PRO A 330 -20.02 -1.70 -15.46
C PRO A 330 -18.67 -1.29 -14.87
#